data_AF-A0A9Q7SCV5-F1
#
_entry.id   AF-A0A9Q7SCV5-F1
#
_cell.length_a   1.000
_cell.length_b   1.000
_cell.length_c   1.000
_cell.angle_alpha   90.00
_cell.angle_beta   90.00
_cell.angle_gamma   90.00
#
_symmetry.space_group_name_H-M   'P 1'
#
loop_
_entity.id
_entity.type
_entity.pdbx_description
1 polymer ?
#
loop_
_entity_poly.entity_id
_entity_poly.type
_entity_poly.pdbx_seq_one_letter_code
_entity_poly.pdbx_strand_id
1 'polypeptide(L)'
;MGRDRRHIVRTETGGTFKDSRELRASPVTFLGVVKVRNPDWRPLDALLADRPRCVAMLKNYFGPLTLTGQQGYTGSRFELLSGGGDHPAVADRFVCDDLVAVSLLSVNVPPRAALYLVDDPSGNLGVNLEAIPTNVELVDAEDPHLAAAERLWHEIRTLDAVGRTKTSKLLARKRPRLAPVQDTITMAALGKPTMFTKPYARSSVPACIPSLLNSAENRLFHPRSPCSEASTC
;
A
#
# COMPACT_ATOMS: atom_id res chain seq x y z
N MET A 1 -7.22 -68.63 -19.76
CA MET A 1 -6.97 -68.15 -18.38
C MET A 1 -5.45 -68.01 -18.23
N GLY A 2 -4.79 -66.87 -18.02
CA GLY A 2 -5.13 -65.46 -17.91
C GLY A 2 -3.82 -64.70 -17.57
N ARG A 3 -3.58 -63.55 -18.24
CA ARG A 3 -2.58 -62.48 -17.97
C ARG A 3 -1.09 -62.87 -17.95
N ASP A 4 -0.10 -62.06 -18.28
CA ASP A 4 0.08 -60.74 -18.92
C ASP A 4 1.59 -60.47 -18.78
N ARG A 5 2.36 -60.47 -19.89
CA ARG A 5 3.73 -59.91 -19.96
C ARG A 5 4.02 -59.50 -21.41
N ARG A 6 3.66 -58.28 -21.78
CA ARG A 6 3.99 -57.73 -23.10
C ARG A 6 5.46 -57.34 -23.19
N HIS A 7 6.10 -58.00 -24.14
CA HIS A 7 7.36 -57.76 -24.84
C HIS A 7 8.06 -56.42 -24.62
N ILE A 8 9.34 -56.56 -24.24
CA ILE A 8 10.42 -55.63 -24.56
C ILE A 8 10.66 -55.69 -26.07
N VAL A 9 10.60 -54.55 -26.74
CA VAL A 9 11.38 -54.31 -27.96
C VAL A 9 12.11 -52.99 -27.74
N ARG A 10 13.44 -53.09 -27.65
CA ARG A 10 14.35 -51.94 -27.77
C ARG A 10 14.33 -51.48 -29.22
N THR A 11 14.10 -50.20 -29.44
CA THR A 11 14.61 -49.48 -30.60
C THR A 11 15.26 -48.20 -30.09
N GLU A 12 16.57 -48.13 -30.25
CA GLU A 12 17.36 -46.93 -30.03
C GLU A 12 17.04 -45.93 -31.14
N THR A 13 16.55 -44.75 -30.78
CA THR A 13 16.71 -43.54 -31.57
C THR A 13 17.03 -42.42 -30.61
N GLY A 14 18.23 -41.87 -30.74
CA GLY A 14 18.74 -40.78 -29.94
C GLY A 14 17.82 -39.56 -30.03
N GLY A 15 17.32 -39.14 -28.88
CA GLY A 15 16.79 -37.80 -28.66
C GLY A 15 17.66 -37.16 -27.59
N THR A 16 18.49 -36.21 -28.01
CA THR A 16 19.33 -35.40 -27.12
C THR A 16 18.46 -34.72 -26.07
N PHE A 17 18.78 -34.96 -24.80
CA PHE A 17 18.26 -34.18 -23.68
C PHE A 17 18.64 -32.72 -23.92
N LYS A 18 17.68 -31.91 -24.35
CA LYS A 18 17.92 -30.50 -24.64
C LYS A 18 18.23 -29.77 -23.33
N ASP A 19 19.41 -29.17 -23.34
CA ASP A 19 19.93 -28.26 -22.32
C ASP A 19 18.86 -27.20 -21.95
N SER A 20 18.59 -27.10 -20.66
CA SER A 20 17.73 -26.12 -19.97
C SER A 20 18.08 -24.63 -20.23
N ARG A 21 19.02 -24.34 -21.13
CA ARG A 21 19.41 -23.01 -21.58
C ARG A 21 18.62 -22.48 -22.79
N GLU A 22 17.86 -23.31 -23.51
CA GLU A 22 17.13 -22.88 -24.73
C GLU A 22 15.69 -22.35 -24.52
N LEU A 23 15.16 -22.31 -23.29
CA LEU A 23 13.84 -21.70 -23.00
C LEU A 23 13.89 -20.19 -22.71
N ARG A 24 15.02 -19.52 -22.96
CA ARG A 24 15.16 -18.06 -22.83
C ARG A 24 15.21 -17.39 -24.19
N ALA A 25 14.07 -16.89 -24.67
CA ALA A 25 13.93 -15.61 -25.38
C ALA A 25 12.53 -15.50 -26.01
N SER A 26 11.51 -15.36 -25.18
CA SER A 26 10.40 -14.48 -25.57
C SER A 26 10.51 -13.24 -24.71
N PRO A 27 10.81 -12.06 -25.29
CA PRO A 27 10.80 -10.84 -24.52
C PRO A 27 9.35 -10.60 -24.12
N VAL A 28 9.01 -10.96 -22.88
CA VAL A 28 7.89 -10.30 -22.22
C VAL A 28 8.35 -8.85 -22.10
N THR A 29 7.94 -8.03 -23.06
CA THR A 29 8.14 -6.59 -23.00
C THR A 29 7.38 -6.14 -21.76
N PHE A 30 8.11 -5.96 -20.66
CA PHE A 30 7.62 -5.28 -19.48
C PHE A 30 7.33 -3.86 -19.94
N LEU A 31 6.12 -3.63 -20.44
CA LEU A 31 5.57 -2.29 -20.69
C LEU A 31 5.88 -1.50 -19.44
N GLY A 32 6.79 -0.54 -19.62
CA GLY A 32 7.52 0.08 -18.53
C GLY A 32 6.58 0.49 -17.41
N VAL A 33 7.09 0.43 -16.17
CA VAL A 33 6.49 1.13 -15.04
C VAL A 33 6.10 2.51 -15.56
N VAL A 34 4.80 2.77 -15.70
CA VAL A 34 4.32 4.13 -15.85
C VAL A 34 4.77 4.81 -14.58
N LYS A 35 5.93 5.46 -14.67
CA LYS A 35 6.46 6.32 -13.62
C LYS A 35 5.35 7.34 -13.46
N VAL A 36 4.55 7.19 -12.40
CA VAL A 36 3.45 8.09 -12.08
C VAL A 36 4.05 9.47 -12.24
N ARG A 37 3.57 10.20 -13.26
CA ARG A 37 3.96 11.59 -13.49
C ARG A 37 3.81 12.25 -12.14
N ASN A 38 4.89 12.87 -11.67
CA ASN A 38 4.95 13.62 -10.42
C ASN A 38 3.58 14.26 -10.21
N PRO A 39 2.73 13.76 -9.29
CA PRO A 39 1.40 14.31 -9.17
C PRO A 39 1.60 15.79 -8.83
N ASP A 40 0.75 16.65 -9.36
CA ASP A 40 0.70 18.06 -8.98
C ASP A 40 0.41 18.11 -7.46
N TRP A 41 1.46 17.97 -6.64
CA TRP A 41 1.38 17.85 -5.20
C TRP A 41 0.94 19.20 -4.67
N ARG A 42 -0.37 19.33 -4.47
CA ARG A 42 -0.96 20.46 -3.77
C ARG A 42 -0.96 20.18 -2.28
N PRO A 43 -0.81 21.21 -1.44
CA PRO A 43 -1.16 21.10 -0.03
C PRO A 43 -2.55 20.48 0.11
N LEU A 44 -2.71 19.56 1.06
CA LEU A 44 -3.97 18.84 1.27
C LEU A 44 -5.16 19.82 1.39
N ASP A 45 -4.98 20.95 2.07
CA ASP A 45 -6.00 21.98 2.24
C ASP A 45 -6.47 22.59 0.90
N ALA A 46 -5.55 22.80 -0.04
CA ALA A 46 -5.89 23.33 -1.37
C ALA A 46 -6.62 22.30 -2.24
N LEU A 47 -6.33 21.00 -2.05
CA LEU A 47 -7.09 19.93 -2.68
C LEU A 47 -8.50 19.83 -2.08
N LEU A 48 -8.61 19.83 -0.75
CA LEU A 48 -9.87 19.73 -0.03
C LEU A 48 -10.81 20.91 -0.27
N ALA A 49 -10.28 22.09 -0.60
CA ALA A 49 -11.07 23.25 -1.00
C ALA A 49 -11.85 23.00 -2.32
N ASP A 50 -11.35 22.14 -3.22
CA ASP A 50 -12.02 21.75 -4.47
C ASP A 50 -12.87 20.49 -4.26
N ARG A 51 -13.98 20.66 -3.54
CA ARG A 51 -14.88 19.56 -3.17
C ARG A 51 -15.39 18.73 -4.36
N PRO A 52 -15.85 19.31 -5.49
CA PRO A 52 -16.32 18.53 -6.64
C PRO A 52 -15.23 17.59 -7.18
N ARG A 53 -13.99 18.08 -7.28
CA ARG A 53 -12.86 17.28 -7.73
C ARG A 53 -12.52 16.17 -6.75
N CYS A 54 -12.49 16.45 -5.44
CA CYS A 54 -12.28 15.42 -4.42
C CYS A 54 -13.33 14.30 -4.52
N VAL A 55 -14.60 14.65 -4.66
CA VAL A 55 -15.68 13.67 -4.81
C VAL A 55 -15.48 12.84 -6.08
N ALA A 56 -15.10 13.45 -7.21
CA ALA A 56 -14.81 12.72 -8.43
C ALA A 56 -13.62 11.76 -8.28
N MET A 57 -12.55 12.19 -7.62
CA MET A 57 -11.39 11.33 -7.33
C MET A 57 -11.76 10.14 -6.45
N LEU A 58 -12.54 10.36 -5.39
CA LEU A 58 -13.00 9.28 -4.51
C LEU A 58 -13.93 8.31 -5.23
N LYS A 59 -14.87 8.82 -6.05
CA LYS A 59 -15.72 7.98 -6.90
C LYS A 59 -14.91 7.11 -7.86
N ASN A 60 -13.86 7.67 -8.45
CA ASN A 60 -12.97 6.90 -9.31
C ASN A 60 -12.17 5.85 -8.51
N TYR A 61 -11.68 6.23 -7.32
CA TYR A 61 -10.91 5.35 -6.44
C TYR A 61 -11.72 4.14 -5.97
N PHE A 62 -12.92 4.38 -5.43
CA PHE A 62 -13.84 3.37 -4.88
C PHE A 62 -14.80 2.76 -5.91
N GLY A 63 -14.69 3.17 -7.18
CA GLY A 63 -15.53 2.67 -8.26
C GLY A 63 -15.38 1.16 -8.52
N PRO A 64 -16.18 0.61 -9.46
CA PRO A 64 -16.05 -0.78 -9.88
C PRO A 64 -14.67 -1.05 -10.48
N LEU A 65 -14.08 -2.20 -10.13
CA LEU A 65 -12.80 -2.64 -10.71
C LEU A 65 -12.96 -2.87 -12.22
N THR A 66 -12.08 -2.26 -13.02
CA THR A 66 -11.92 -2.61 -14.43
C THR A 66 -10.58 -3.29 -14.65
N LEU A 67 -10.55 -4.27 -15.55
CA LEU A 67 -9.31 -5.01 -15.86
C LEU A 67 -8.20 -4.11 -16.44
N THR A 68 -8.57 -2.96 -17.00
CA THR A 68 -7.65 -1.97 -17.58
C THR A 68 -7.13 -0.96 -16.55
N GLY A 69 -7.65 -0.95 -15.33
CA GLY A 69 -7.20 -0.04 -14.26
C GLY A 69 -7.60 1.43 -14.45
N GLN A 70 -8.57 1.73 -15.31
CA GLN A 70 -9.04 3.11 -15.51
C GLN A 70 -9.91 3.63 -14.36
N GLN A 71 -10.52 2.74 -13.58
CA GLN A 71 -11.35 3.03 -12.40
C GLN A 71 -11.29 1.86 -11.43
N GLY A 72 -11.64 2.11 -10.17
CA GLY A 72 -11.64 1.09 -9.12
C GLY A 72 -10.22 0.66 -8.78
N TYR A 73 -9.52 1.44 -7.95
CA TYR A 73 -8.15 1.11 -7.57
C TYR A 73 -8.17 -0.09 -6.62
N THR A 74 -7.23 -1.03 -6.77
CA THR A 74 -7.16 -2.24 -5.93
C THR A 74 -7.11 -1.93 -4.44
N GLY A 75 -6.39 -0.86 -4.06
CA GLY A 75 -6.28 -0.40 -2.68
C GLY A 75 -7.62 -0.04 -2.03
N SER A 76 -8.66 0.30 -2.80
CA SER A 76 -10.01 0.53 -2.29
C SER A 76 -10.66 -0.69 -1.63
N ARG A 77 -10.10 -1.89 -1.86
CA ARG A 77 -10.58 -3.16 -1.32
C ARG A 77 -9.70 -3.71 -0.20
N PHE A 78 -8.62 -3.03 0.14
CA PHE A 78 -7.64 -3.46 1.14
C PHE A 78 -8.28 -3.85 2.48
N GLU A 79 -9.14 -2.98 3.02
CA GLU A 79 -9.78 -3.22 4.32
C GLU A 79 -10.91 -4.26 4.22
N LEU A 80 -11.65 -4.28 3.10
CA LEU A 80 -12.89 -5.04 2.97
C LEU A 80 -12.74 -6.43 2.32
N LEU A 81 -11.57 -6.75 1.76
CA LEU A 81 -11.32 -8.04 1.11
C LEU A 81 -11.68 -9.18 2.07
N SER A 82 -12.42 -10.19 1.59
CA SER A 82 -12.83 -11.38 2.37
C SER A 82 -13.59 -11.06 3.66
N GLY A 83 -14.33 -9.94 3.71
CA GLY A 83 -15.12 -9.55 4.89
C GLY A 83 -14.35 -8.78 5.96
N GLY A 84 -13.06 -8.51 5.73
CA GLY A 84 -12.21 -7.70 6.61
C GLY A 84 -11.26 -8.51 7.50
N GLY A 85 -10.09 -7.93 7.77
CA GLY A 85 -9.08 -8.57 8.62
C GLY A 85 -9.42 -8.51 10.11
N ASP A 86 -10.39 -7.68 10.49
CA ASP A 86 -11.00 -7.53 11.81
C ASP A 86 -12.26 -8.38 12.00
N HIS A 87 -12.65 -9.19 10.99
CA HIS A 87 -13.79 -10.08 11.09
C HIS A 87 -13.58 -11.13 12.20
N PRO A 88 -14.55 -11.37 13.12
CA PRO A 88 -14.35 -12.20 14.31
C PRO A 88 -13.79 -13.60 14.04
N ALA A 89 -14.15 -14.21 12.91
CA ALA A 89 -13.67 -15.53 12.54
C ALA A 89 -12.15 -15.60 12.30
N VAL A 90 -11.49 -14.47 12.00
CA VAL A 90 -10.06 -14.40 11.64
C VAL A 90 -9.29 -13.29 12.39
N ALA A 91 -9.97 -12.42 13.16
CA ALA A 91 -9.40 -11.20 13.73
C ALA A 91 -8.08 -11.40 14.49
N ASP A 92 -7.90 -12.55 15.13
CA ASP A 92 -6.77 -12.81 16.02
C ASP A 92 -5.76 -13.81 15.44
N ARG A 93 -5.68 -13.89 14.11
CA ARG A 93 -4.60 -14.59 13.39
C ARG A 93 -4.36 -13.98 12.02
N PHE A 94 -3.15 -14.12 11.48
CA PHE A 94 -2.92 -13.80 10.07
C PHE A 94 -3.40 -14.95 9.18
N VAL A 95 -4.07 -14.62 8.09
CA VAL A 95 -4.52 -15.58 7.07
C VAL A 95 -4.02 -15.17 5.69
N CYS A 96 -4.11 -16.07 4.71
CA CYS A 96 -3.71 -15.79 3.33
C CYS A 96 -4.36 -14.52 2.76
N ASP A 97 -5.61 -14.25 3.13
CA ASP A 97 -6.35 -13.04 2.71
C ASP A 97 -5.67 -11.75 3.17
N ASP A 98 -4.97 -11.75 4.31
CA ASP A 98 -4.23 -10.57 4.79
C ASP A 98 -3.02 -10.28 3.91
N LEU A 99 -2.35 -11.33 3.43
CA LEU A 99 -1.22 -11.20 2.50
C LEU A 99 -1.68 -10.67 1.14
N VAL A 100 -2.81 -11.20 0.64
CA VAL A 100 -3.44 -10.70 -0.59
C VAL A 100 -3.87 -9.25 -0.40
N ALA A 101 -4.49 -8.90 0.73
CA ALA A 101 -4.91 -7.54 1.03
C ALA A 101 -3.73 -6.57 0.94
N VAL A 102 -2.61 -6.86 1.60
CA VAL A 102 -1.40 -6.00 1.55
C VAL A 102 -0.89 -5.84 0.12
N SER A 103 -0.99 -6.87 -0.73
CA SER A 103 -0.64 -6.78 -2.16
C SER A 103 -1.50 -5.79 -2.95
N LEU A 104 -2.76 -5.57 -2.54
CA LEU A 104 -3.65 -4.58 -3.17
C LEU A 104 -3.15 -3.13 -3.01
N LEU A 105 -2.24 -2.89 -2.05
CA LEU A 105 -1.55 -1.62 -1.83
C LEU A 105 -0.15 -1.60 -2.48
N SER A 106 0.07 -2.44 -3.49
CA SER A 106 1.34 -2.61 -4.22
C SER A 106 2.52 -2.99 -3.32
N VAL A 107 2.27 -3.79 -2.27
CA VAL A 107 3.28 -4.24 -1.31
C VAL A 107 3.22 -5.76 -1.19
N ASN A 108 4.37 -6.44 -1.39
CA ASN A 108 4.46 -7.88 -1.24
C ASN A 108 5.15 -8.26 0.06
N VAL A 109 4.56 -9.17 0.84
CA VAL A 109 5.23 -9.80 2.00
C VAL A 109 6.17 -10.90 1.49
N PRO A 110 7.44 -10.96 1.93
CA PRO A 110 8.37 -12.00 1.51
C PRO A 110 7.85 -13.41 1.85
N PRO A 111 8.06 -14.43 0.99
CA PRO A 111 7.46 -15.76 1.19
C PRO A 111 7.76 -16.41 2.55
N ARG A 112 8.98 -16.29 3.08
CA ARG A 112 9.32 -16.85 4.40
C ARG A 112 8.57 -16.15 5.53
N ALA A 113 8.43 -14.83 5.46
CA ALA A 113 7.66 -14.07 6.43
C ALA A 113 6.16 -14.36 6.32
N ALA A 114 5.64 -14.53 5.09
CA ALA A 114 4.26 -14.93 4.85
C ALA A 114 3.92 -16.27 5.52
N LEU A 115 4.77 -17.29 5.34
CA LEU A 115 4.59 -18.58 6.01
C LEU A 115 4.64 -18.45 7.53
N TYR A 116 5.64 -17.73 8.07
CA TYR A 116 5.75 -17.51 9.52
C TYR A 116 4.50 -16.83 10.10
N LEU A 117 3.97 -15.81 9.42
CA LEU A 117 2.77 -15.09 9.86
C LEU A 117 1.53 -16.00 9.90
N VAL A 118 1.33 -16.81 8.86
CA VAL A 118 0.14 -17.67 8.72
C VAL A 118 0.21 -18.92 9.61
N ASP A 119 1.40 -19.53 9.71
CA ASP A 119 1.60 -20.73 10.51
C ASP A 119 1.68 -20.42 12.02
N ASP A 120 2.07 -19.19 12.37
CA ASP A 120 2.29 -18.71 13.75
C ASP A 120 2.94 -19.77 14.65
N PRO A 121 4.17 -20.22 14.32
CA PRO A 121 4.75 -21.42 14.93
C PRO A 121 5.00 -21.29 16.44
N SER A 122 5.07 -20.06 16.97
CA SER A 122 5.17 -19.80 18.41
C SER A 122 3.81 -19.62 19.09
N GLY A 123 2.73 -19.38 18.33
CA GLY A 123 1.42 -18.98 18.83
C GLY A 123 1.36 -17.55 19.38
N ASN A 124 2.48 -16.81 19.33
CA ASN A 124 2.57 -15.48 19.95
C ASN A 124 1.86 -14.42 19.13
N LEU A 125 1.80 -14.55 17.80
CA LEU A 125 1.17 -13.54 16.95
C LEU A 125 -0.33 -13.48 17.23
N GLY A 126 -0.97 -14.64 17.38
CA GLY A 126 -2.39 -14.71 17.74
C GLY A 126 -2.68 -14.10 19.11
N VAL A 127 -1.90 -14.46 20.13
CA VAL A 127 -2.01 -13.87 21.49
C VAL A 127 -1.83 -12.35 21.48
N ASN A 128 -0.83 -11.86 20.74
CA ASN A 128 -0.58 -10.43 20.62
C ASN A 128 -1.66 -9.69 19.82
N LEU A 129 -2.29 -10.35 18.82
CA LEU A 129 -3.45 -9.79 18.12
C LEU A 129 -4.66 -9.71 19.05
N GLU A 130 -5.00 -10.77 19.78
CA GLU A 130 -6.14 -10.82 20.69
C GLU A 130 -6.09 -9.70 21.75
N ALA A 131 -4.88 -9.34 22.20
CA ALA A 131 -4.67 -8.23 23.14
C ALA A 131 -4.98 -6.83 22.55
N ILE A 132 -5.20 -6.71 21.24
CA ILE A 132 -5.50 -5.45 20.56
C ILE A 132 -7.00 -5.42 20.20
N PRO A 133 -7.79 -4.43 20.66
CA PRO A 133 -9.22 -4.37 20.37
C PRO A 133 -9.50 -4.11 18.89
N THR A 134 -10.55 -4.74 18.35
CA THR A 134 -10.99 -4.57 16.94
C THR A 134 -11.93 -3.37 16.75
N ASN A 135 -12.54 -2.87 17.82
CA ASN A 135 -13.62 -1.87 17.79
C ASN A 135 -13.25 -0.53 18.46
N VAL A 136 -11.96 -0.28 18.68
CA VAL A 136 -11.46 0.99 19.23
C VAL A 136 -10.86 1.82 18.11
N GLU A 137 -11.34 3.06 18.00
CA GLU A 137 -10.78 4.05 17.08
C GLU A 137 -9.46 4.58 17.63
N LEU A 138 -8.50 4.88 16.75
CA LEU A 138 -7.19 5.40 17.12
C LEU A 138 -7.27 6.68 17.98
N VAL A 139 -8.27 7.52 17.73
CA VAL A 139 -8.48 8.76 18.49
C VAL A 139 -8.95 8.52 19.92
N ASP A 140 -9.62 7.40 20.16
CA ASP A 140 -10.18 6.99 21.46
C ASP A 140 -9.30 5.94 22.16
N ALA A 141 -8.13 5.65 21.60
CA ALA A 141 -7.26 4.59 22.09
C ALA A 141 -6.47 5.01 23.34
N GLU A 142 -6.61 4.22 24.40
CA GLU A 142 -5.82 4.35 25.62
C GLU A 142 -4.44 3.69 25.52
N ASP A 143 -3.52 4.08 26.43
CA ASP A 143 -2.14 3.58 26.47
C ASP A 143 -2.01 2.05 26.43
N PRO A 144 -2.87 1.24 27.10
CA PRO A 144 -2.80 -0.22 26.99
C PRO A 144 -3.05 -0.75 25.57
N HIS A 145 -4.01 -0.15 24.84
CA HIS A 145 -4.30 -0.52 23.45
C HIS A 145 -3.10 -0.21 22.55
N LEU A 146 -2.50 0.97 22.75
CA LEU A 146 -1.34 1.41 21.97
C LEU A 146 -0.11 0.55 22.28
N ALA A 147 0.12 0.22 23.54
CA ALA A 147 1.22 -0.66 23.96
C ALA A 147 1.08 -2.07 23.38
N ALA A 148 -0.14 -2.61 23.31
CA ALA A 148 -0.40 -3.90 22.67
C ALA A 148 -0.07 -3.88 21.17
N ALA A 149 -0.51 -2.84 20.45
CA ALA A 149 -0.20 -2.66 19.04
C ALA A 149 1.30 -2.48 18.77
N GLU A 150 2.02 -1.74 19.63
CA GLU A 150 3.48 -1.57 19.53
C GLU A 150 4.23 -2.89 19.78
N ARG A 151 3.78 -3.74 20.72
CA ARG A 151 4.41 -5.07 20.92
C ARG A 151 4.35 -5.92 19.65
N LEU A 152 3.15 -6.04 19.07
CA LEU A 152 2.98 -6.79 17.82
C LEU A 152 3.75 -6.17 16.65
N TRP A 153 3.79 -4.83 16.58
CA TRP A 153 4.64 -4.10 15.62
C TRP A 153 6.09 -4.53 15.73
N HIS A 154 6.66 -4.52 16.94
CA HIS A 154 8.06 -4.89 17.15
C HIS A 154 8.33 -6.35 16.80
N GLU A 155 7.43 -7.27 17.14
CA GLU A 155 7.55 -8.68 16.77
C GLU A 155 7.60 -8.88 15.25
N ILE A 156 6.62 -8.32 14.51
CA ILE A 156 6.57 -8.43 13.05
C ILE A 156 7.79 -7.76 12.39
N ARG A 157 8.33 -6.68 12.98
CA ARG A 157 9.52 -5.98 12.48
C ARG A 157 10.80 -6.80 12.56
N THR A 158 10.82 -7.87 13.35
CA THR A 158 11.97 -8.81 13.41
C THR A 158 12.03 -9.73 12.19
N LEU A 159 10.94 -9.88 11.44
CA LEU A 159 10.89 -10.74 10.27
C LEU A 159 11.74 -10.17 9.13
N ASP A 160 12.49 -11.05 8.46
CA ASP A 160 13.39 -10.68 7.37
C ASP A 160 12.64 -9.99 6.23
N ALA A 161 13.22 -8.88 5.75
CA ALA A 161 12.65 -8.00 4.73
C ALA A 161 11.22 -7.45 5.00
N VAL A 162 10.72 -7.54 6.24
CA VAL A 162 9.44 -6.94 6.68
C VAL A 162 9.66 -5.56 7.30
N GLY A 163 9.83 -4.57 6.42
CA GLY A 163 9.99 -3.16 6.77
C GLY A 163 8.79 -2.49 7.46
N ARG A 164 8.94 -1.22 7.86
CA ARG A 164 7.89 -0.35 8.41
C ARG A 164 6.60 -0.41 7.58
N THR A 165 6.70 -0.20 6.27
CA THR A 165 5.53 -0.16 5.37
C THR A 165 4.76 -1.47 5.32
N LYS A 166 5.45 -2.62 5.40
CA LYS A 166 4.80 -3.93 5.41
C LYS A 166 4.12 -4.17 6.74
N THR A 167 4.82 -3.85 7.83
CA THR A 167 4.31 -4.00 9.20
C THR A 167 3.06 -3.15 9.42
N SER A 168 3.09 -1.87 9.02
CA SER A 168 1.94 -0.97 9.18
C SER A 168 0.72 -1.43 8.41
N LYS A 169 0.91 -1.93 7.18
CA LYS A 169 -0.19 -2.48 6.37
C LYS A 169 -0.72 -3.80 6.93
N LEU A 170 0.13 -4.68 7.46
CA LEU A 170 -0.34 -5.89 8.14
C LEU A 170 -1.19 -5.56 9.37
N LEU A 171 -0.77 -4.61 10.20
CA LEU A 171 -1.53 -4.19 11.37
C LEU A 171 -2.81 -3.43 11.01
N ALA A 172 -2.75 -2.50 10.05
CA ALA A 172 -3.93 -1.79 9.55
C ALA A 172 -4.97 -2.76 8.97
N ARG A 173 -4.52 -3.86 8.35
CA ARG A 173 -5.42 -4.91 7.88
C ARG A 173 -6.17 -5.59 9.03
N LYS A 174 -5.46 -5.89 10.13
CA LYS A 174 -6.05 -6.58 11.30
C LYS A 174 -6.86 -5.65 12.20
N ARG A 175 -6.50 -4.37 12.27
CA ARG A 175 -7.04 -3.38 13.19
C ARG A 175 -7.26 -2.03 12.47
N PRO A 176 -8.11 -1.98 11.45
CA PRO A 176 -8.23 -0.80 10.56
C PRO A 176 -8.61 0.50 11.28
N ARG A 177 -9.33 0.40 12.40
CA ARG A 177 -9.75 1.54 13.24
C ARG A 177 -8.62 2.08 14.14
N LEU A 178 -7.71 1.21 14.55
CA LEU A 178 -6.67 1.51 15.54
C LEU A 178 -5.29 1.72 14.89
N ALA A 179 -4.93 0.90 13.90
CA ALA A 179 -3.59 0.82 13.35
C ALA A 179 -3.44 1.70 12.09
N PRO A 180 -2.65 2.79 12.13
CA PRO A 180 -2.51 3.68 10.99
C PRO A 180 -1.63 3.07 9.88
N VAL A 181 -2.00 3.31 8.63
CA VAL A 181 -1.12 2.98 7.48
C VAL A 181 0.05 3.97 7.44
N GLN A 182 1.27 3.44 7.62
CA GLN A 182 2.50 4.22 7.53
C GLN A 182 3.31 3.82 6.29
N ASP A 183 3.31 4.68 5.27
CA ASP A 183 4.17 4.53 4.08
C ASP A 183 4.91 5.83 3.74
N THR A 184 5.76 5.76 2.71
CA THR A 184 6.59 6.89 2.29
C THR A 184 5.76 8.09 1.84
N ILE A 185 4.58 7.87 1.25
CA ILE A 185 3.69 8.93 0.79
C ILE A 185 2.96 9.54 1.99
N THR A 186 2.40 8.74 2.88
CA THR A 186 1.72 9.25 4.09
C THR A 186 2.70 10.04 4.96
N MET A 187 3.93 9.55 5.13
CA MET A 187 4.96 10.28 5.87
C MET A 187 5.44 11.55 5.18
N ALA A 188 5.47 11.58 3.84
CA ALA A 188 5.80 12.79 3.10
C ALA A 188 4.68 13.84 3.21
N ALA A 189 3.43 13.41 3.22
CA ALA A 189 2.27 14.29 3.29
C ALA A 189 1.99 14.81 4.71
N LEU A 190 2.18 13.96 5.74
CA LEU A 190 1.74 14.23 7.12
C LEU A 190 2.90 14.33 8.12
N GLY A 191 4.15 14.19 7.67
CA GLY A 191 5.33 14.11 8.53
C GLY A 191 5.60 12.70 9.06
N LYS A 192 6.78 12.48 9.63
CA LYS A 192 7.17 11.17 10.18
C LYS A 192 6.78 11.07 11.66
N PRO A 193 5.93 10.11 12.07
CA PRO A 193 5.57 9.97 13.47
C PRO A 193 6.73 9.36 14.27
N THR A 194 6.80 9.69 15.56
CA THR A 194 7.85 9.23 16.48
C THR A 194 7.64 7.78 16.94
N MET A 195 6.39 7.30 16.95
CA MET A 195 5.96 5.93 17.27
C MET A 195 5.00 5.43 16.20
N PHE A 196 4.72 4.12 16.14
CA PHE A 196 3.75 3.59 15.18
C PHE A 196 2.32 4.07 15.50
N THR A 197 1.96 4.05 16.77
CA THR A 197 0.62 4.40 17.27
C THR A 197 0.38 5.88 17.49
N LYS A 198 1.43 6.71 17.49
CA LYS A 198 1.22 8.15 17.63
C LYS A 198 0.58 8.71 16.36
N PRO A 199 -0.47 9.55 16.48
CA PRO A 199 -1.02 10.23 15.33
C PRO A 199 0.12 10.97 14.63
N TYR A 200 0.02 11.04 13.30
CA TYR A 200 0.82 11.98 12.53
C TYR A 200 0.68 13.31 13.24
N ALA A 201 1.81 13.80 13.77
CA ALA A 201 1.78 15.04 14.50
C ALA A 201 1.11 16.05 13.55
N ARG A 202 0.24 16.89 14.11
CA ARG A 202 0.03 18.22 13.54
C ARG A 202 1.34 19.02 13.72
N SER A 203 2.50 18.43 13.39
CA SER A 203 3.71 19.16 13.13
C SER A 203 3.34 19.94 11.89
N SER A 204 2.99 21.22 12.10
CA SER A 204 3.42 22.31 11.25
C SER A 204 3.91 21.76 9.91
N VAL A 205 3.04 21.74 8.89
CA VAL A 205 3.50 21.65 7.50
C VAL A 205 4.69 22.61 7.47
N PRO A 206 5.93 22.11 7.31
CA PRO A 206 7.06 23.02 7.42
C PRO A 206 6.80 24.06 6.34
N ALA A 207 6.86 25.34 6.71
CA ALA A 207 6.89 26.45 5.77
C ALA A 207 8.10 26.37 4.79
N CYS A 208 8.84 25.26 4.81
CA CYS A 208 9.92 24.88 3.92
C CYS A 208 9.45 23.85 2.88
N ILE A 209 8.45 24.20 2.07
CA ILE A 209 8.53 23.94 0.64
C ILE A 209 8.53 25.29 -0.10
N PRO A 210 9.60 26.10 0.02
CA PRO A 210 9.92 26.97 -1.08
C PRO A 210 11.44 27.05 -1.30
N SER A 211 11.90 26.32 -2.31
CA SER A 211 13.05 26.78 -3.10
C SER A 211 12.97 26.41 -4.59
N LEU A 212 11.88 25.77 -5.04
CA LEU A 212 11.64 25.50 -6.47
C LEU A 212 10.46 26.27 -7.08
N LEU A 213 9.77 27.12 -6.30
CA LEU A 213 8.62 27.91 -6.78
C LEU A 213 8.91 29.42 -6.99
N ASN A 214 10.04 29.96 -6.49
CA ASN A 214 10.32 31.40 -6.58
C ASN A 214 10.97 31.89 -7.90
N SER A 215 11.22 31.02 -8.89
CA SER A 215 11.78 31.47 -10.19
C SER A 215 10.75 31.74 -11.29
N ALA A 216 9.45 31.52 -11.04
CA ALA A 216 8.41 31.70 -12.06
C ALA A 216 7.41 32.83 -11.78
N GLU A 217 7.32 33.36 -10.55
CA GLU A 217 6.23 34.29 -10.20
C GLU A 217 6.51 35.78 -10.48
N ASN A 218 7.76 36.17 -10.79
CA ASN A 218 8.09 37.58 -10.99
C ASN A 218 7.88 38.11 -12.44
N ARG A 219 7.03 37.46 -13.26
CA ARG A 219 6.70 37.94 -14.61
C ARG A 219 5.22 37.97 -14.99
N LEU A 220 4.30 37.60 -14.09
CA LEU A 220 2.88 37.47 -14.46
C LEU A 220 1.91 38.42 -13.73
N PHE A 221 2.39 39.30 -12.85
CA PHE A 221 1.56 40.31 -12.19
C PHE A 221 2.08 41.74 -12.38
N HIS A 222 2.24 42.17 -13.64
CA HIS A 222 2.14 43.59 -14.01
C HIS A 222 1.24 43.72 -15.25
N PRO A 223 -0.09 43.89 -15.07
CA PRO A 223 -0.93 44.43 -16.12
C PRO A 223 -0.70 45.95 -16.18
N ARG A 224 0.11 46.43 -17.13
CA ARG A 224 -0.08 47.79 -17.65
C ARG A 224 -0.79 47.66 -18.98
N SER A 225 -2.13 47.76 -18.94
CA SER A 225 -2.86 48.12 -20.14
C SER A 225 -2.79 49.64 -20.32
N PRO A 226 -2.59 50.14 -21.55
CA PRO A 226 -2.63 51.55 -21.85
C PRO A 226 -4.08 52.03 -21.94
N CYS A 227 -4.37 53.19 -21.35
CA CYS A 227 -5.50 54.01 -21.76
C CYS A 227 -5.06 55.47 -21.83
N SER A 228 -5.45 56.05 -22.94
CA SER A 228 -5.13 57.34 -23.55
C SER A 228 -5.92 58.50 -22.94
N GLU A 229 -5.31 59.71 -23.06
CA GLU A 229 -5.96 61.03 -23.27
C GLU A 229 -6.83 61.58 -22.12
N ALA A 230 -6.92 62.88 -21.81
CA ALA A 230 -6.45 64.16 -22.33
C ALA A 230 -6.47 65.15 -21.14
N SER A 231 -5.46 66.00 -20.94
CA SER A 231 -5.45 67.41 -21.36
C SER A 231 -6.45 68.35 -20.64
N THR A 232 -5.86 69.26 -19.87
CA THR A 232 -6.23 70.69 -19.68
C THR A 232 -7.19 71.10 -18.56
N CYS A 233 -6.71 72.14 -17.85
CA CYS A 233 -7.29 73.06 -16.85
C CYS A 233 -7.39 72.58 -15.39
#